data_AF-A0A550C2A9-F1
#
_entry.id   AF-A0A550C2A9-F1
#
_cell.length_a   1.000
_cell.length_b   1.000
_cell.length_c   1.000
_cell.angle_alpha   90.00
_cell.angle_beta   90.00
_cell.angle_gamma   90.00
#
_symmetry.space_group_name_H-M   'P 1'
#
loop_
_entity.id
_entity.type
_entity.pdbx_description
1 polymer ?
#
loop_
_entity_poly.entity_id
_entity_poly.type
_entity_poly.pdbx_seq_one_letter_code
_entity_poly.pdbx_strand_id
1 'polypeptide(L)'
;MWARRCICINARAGLLERSCARYPRDSFPVSRWVASSAATPTALASRLPLTLKGRFTAPRVQISTLSPKKLTDTEALDVSGKTKARINTAFGAARVHYHHAGDSRFPPGTRGFLYFTSPPAAPSIRFRIVDGCDPAEFNNGRDLLLPDDVRPWNVSEKIFLKAHAAVPLRRLLVHEELLGFSAGATAQWPRSFDPARLTPIDAVTLSGLDPSLDLAHGRVRLRYTGDKKTSFASARGFLYFDTTSLSVRFRVVGDSEMEFGPGSDLLLPDERTPWCIPFHRVVSSAAYTPIREQLLIDNLISERQIQSRAYVVSTLDRTRLTDADRMDLSGFTGATISVASPGREPFDLPVQYSPTARFPSSARGFLYWHASQEDRYEAELRFRCVESPERFAQGRDLLTPGLYQPWSNRLRSLARQSAPSSAPLLASQASGSHGRLCR
;
A
#
# COMPACT_ATOMS: atom_id res chain seq x y z
N MET A 1 46.58 36.99 -11.74
CA MET A 1 45.58 38.08 -11.66
C MET A 1 44.25 37.48 -11.21
N TRP A 2 43.69 38.06 -10.16
CA TRP A 2 42.46 37.69 -9.43
C TRP A 2 41.20 37.81 -10.33
N ALA A 3 40.02 37.24 -10.01
CA ALA A 3 39.42 37.15 -8.68
C ALA A 3 38.44 35.98 -8.48
N ARG A 4 38.50 35.46 -7.24
CA ARG A 4 37.42 34.73 -6.58
C ARG A 4 36.27 35.69 -6.28
N ARG A 5 35.02 35.25 -6.46
CA ARG A 5 33.85 35.87 -5.83
C ARG A 5 33.06 34.83 -5.05
N CYS A 6 33.09 35.01 -3.73
CA CYS A 6 32.08 34.51 -2.81
C CYS A 6 30.79 35.31 -3.02
N ILE A 7 29.63 34.65 -2.93
CA ILE A 7 28.36 35.33 -2.67
C ILE A 7 27.65 34.61 -1.53
N CYS A 8 27.31 35.41 -0.52
CA CYS A 8 26.64 35.06 0.73
C CYS A 8 25.19 34.64 0.52
N ILE A 9 24.73 33.67 1.32
CA ILE A 9 23.30 33.39 1.53
C ILE A 9 22.88 34.15 2.79
N ASN A 10 22.09 35.22 2.61
CA ASN A 10 21.44 35.91 3.73
C ASN A 10 20.15 35.17 4.10
N ALA A 11 20.12 34.65 5.32
CA ALA A 11 18.89 34.29 6.01
C ALA A 11 18.19 35.57 6.50
N ARG A 12 16.89 35.70 6.25
CA ARG A 12 16.05 36.67 6.96
C ARG A 12 14.77 35.99 7.42
N ALA A 13 14.69 35.81 8.74
CA ALA A 13 13.47 35.53 9.46
C ALA A 13 12.60 36.79 9.46
N GLY A 14 11.32 36.64 9.13
CA GLY A 14 10.30 37.67 9.29
C GLY A 14 9.10 37.05 9.99
N LEU A 15 8.96 37.35 11.29
CA LEU A 15 7.69 37.30 11.99
C LEU A 15 6.73 38.31 11.36
N LEU A 16 5.46 37.93 11.19
CA LEU A 16 4.37 38.89 11.11
C LEU A 16 3.12 38.30 11.75
N GLU A 17 2.61 39.08 12.70
CA GLU A 17 1.47 38.83 13.54
C GLU A 17 0.14 38.90 12.79
N ARG A 18 -0.80 38.11 13.34
CA ARG A 18 -2.26 38.29 13.43
C ARG A 18 -2.88 39.48 12.69
N SER A 19 -3.87 39.16 11.86
CA SER A 19 -5.12 39.95 11.82
C SER A 19 -6.32 39.08 11.46
N CYS A 20 -7.39 39.26 12.23
CA CYS A 20 -8.65 38.56 12.11
C CYS A 20 -9.52 39.25 11.05
N ALA A 21 -10.04 38.49 10.08
CA ALA A 21 -11.11 38.96 9.20
C ALA A 21 -12.29 37.99 9.28
N ARG A 22 -13.42 38.53 9.74
CA ARG A 22 -14.74 37.89 9.81
C ARG A 22 -15.28 37.70 8.39
N TYR A 23 -15.76 36.52 8.06
CA TYR A 23 -16.55 36.29 6.86
C TYR A 23 -18.05 36.43 7.19
N PRO A 24 -18.85 37.14 6.37
CA PRO A 24 -20.29 37.15 6.48
C PRO A 24 -20.89 35.82 6.01
N ARG A 25 -22.06 35.54 6.59
CA ARG A 25 -22.83 34.32 6.50
C ARG A 25 -23.96 34.55 5.50
N ASP A 26 -23.78 34.12 4.25
CA ASP A 26 -24.83 34.23 3.22
C ASP A 26 -25.60 32.92 3.05
N SER A 27 -26.80 32.97 3.61
CA SER A 27 -28.09 32.38 3.25
C SER A 27 -28.17 31.57 1.94
N PHE A 28 -28.57 30.30 2.07
CA PHE A 28 -29.10 29.47 0.98
C PHE A 28 -30.60 29.75 0.76
N PRO A 29 -31.09 29.91 -0.49
CA PRO A 29 -32.52 29.82 -0.74
C PRO A 29 -32.94 28.36 -0.96
N VAL A 30 -33.96 27.95 -0.21
CA VAL A 30 -34.69 26.68 -0.36
C VAL A 30 -35.69 26.84 -1.50
N SER A 31 -35.50 26.13 -2.61
CA SER A 31 -36.46 26.08 -3.72
C SER A 31 -37.48 24.98 -3.47
N ARG A 32 -38.71 25.41 -3.18
CA ARG A 32 -39.92 24.60 -3.01
C ARG A 32 -40.43 24.15 -4.38
N TRP A 33 -40.47 22.84 -4.64
CA TRP A 33 -41.15 22.28 -5.79
C TRP A 33 -42.65 22.19 -5.51
N VAL A 34 -43.47 22.87 -6.32
CA VAL A 34 -44.93 22.71 -6.37
C VAL A 34 -45.25 21.86 -7.58
N ALA A 35 -45.94 20.75 -7.34
CA ALA A 35 -46.53 19.93 -8.39
C ALA A 35 -47.84 20.57 -8.87
N SER A 36 -48.05 20.62 -10.18
CA SER A 36 -49.39 20.76 -10.76
C SER A 36 -49.50 19.96 -12.05
N SER A 37 -50.55 19.14 -12.06
CA SER A 37 -50.95 18.21 -13.10
C SER A 37 -51.86 18.86 -14.14
N ALA A 38 -51.89 18.18 -15.30
CA ALA A 38 -52.96 18.12 -16.30
C ALA A 38 -53.05 19.25 -17.35
N ALA A 39 -52.59 18.93 -18.56
CA ALA A 39 -53.45 18.83 -19.74
C ALA A 39 -52.66 18.33 -20.97
N THR A 40 -53.24 17.36 -21.69
CA THR A 40 -52.93 16.93 -23.07
C THR A 40 -54.29 16.95 -23.82
N PRO A 41 -54.38 16.84 -25.16
CA PRO A 41 -53.31 16.78 -26.17
C PRO A 41 -53.58 17.66 -27.42
N THR A 42 -52.58 17.82 -28.31
CA THR A 42 -52.75 17.66 -29.77
C THR A 42 -51.38 17.44 -30.42
N ALA A 43 -51.34 16.48 -31.32
CA ALA A 43 -50.16 15.91 -31.96
C ALA A 43 -49.55 16.80 -33.06
N LEU A 44 -48.22 16.74 -33.22
CA LEU A 44 -47.59 16.50 -34.53
C LEU A 44 -46.14 16.04 -34.38
N ALA A 45 -45.81 15.03 -35.17
CA ALA A 45 -44.61 14.23 -35.12
C ALA A 45 -43.40 14.94 -35.74
N SER A 46 -42.26 14.91 -35.04
CA SER A 46 -40.93 14.88 -35.65
C SER A 46 -39.93 14.37 -34.61
N ARG A 47 -39.65 13.06 -34.65
CA ARG A 47 -38.62 12.42 -33.83
C ARG A 47 -37.24 12.69 -34.43
N LEU A 48 -36.43 13.48 -33.73
CA LEU A 48 -34.96 13.45 -33.85
C LEU A 48 -34.40 12.76 -32.59
N PRO A 49 -33.41 11.85 -32.71
CA PRO A 49 -32.86 11.18 -31.55
C PRO A 49 -31.99 12.16 -30.73
N LEU A 50 -32.37 12.35 -29.47
CA LEU A 50 -31.56 13.02 -28.46
C LEU A 50 -30.28 12.21 -28.24
N THR A 51 -29.16 12.80 -28.66
CA THR A 51 -27.81 12.32 -28.39
C THR A 51 -27.53 12.46 -26.90
N LEU A 52 -27.52 11.33 -26.19
CA LEU A 52 -27.00 11.23 -24.83
C LEU A 52 -25.50 11.58 -24.87
N LYS A 53 -25.13 12.78 -24.41
CA LYS A 53 -23.73 13.17 -24.17
C LYS A 53 -23.19 12.46 -22.92
N GLY A 54 -23.05 11.14 -22.99
CA GLY A 54 -22.19 10.41 -22.07
C GLY A 54 -20.73 10.70 -22.43
N ARG A 55 -19.98 11.36 -21.54
CA ARG A 55 -18.52 11.41 -21.64
C ARG A 55 -17.98 9.99 -21.41
N PHE A 56 -17.95 9.17 -22.44
CA PHE A 56 -17.13 7.97 -22.45
C PHE A 56 -15.68 8.43 -22.41
N THR A 57 -15.06 8.38 -21.24
CA THR A 57 -13.61 8.51 -21.14
C THR A 57 -13.02 7.31 -21.89
N ALA A 58 -12.41 7.57 -23.05
CA ALA A 58 -11.77 6.53 -23.83
C ALA A 58 -10.84 5.68 -22.93
N PRO A 59 -10.83 4.34 -23.10
CA PRO A 59 -9.98 3.46 -22.32
C PRO A 59 -8.53 3.92 -22.43
N ARG A 60 -7.83 3.99 -21.29
CA ARG A 60 -6.42 4.39 -21.26
C ARG A 60 -5.59 3.27 -21.85
N VAL A 61 -4.86 3.56 -22.92
CA VAL A 61 -3.87 2.64 -23.50
C VAL A 61 -2.83 2.26 -22.43
N GLN A 62 -2.64 0.95 -22.27
CA GLN A 62 -1.66 0.34 -21.38
C GLN A 62 -0.72 -0.51 -22.22
N ILE A 63 0.59 -0.27 -22.12
CA ILE A 63 1.60 -1.10 -22.77
C ILE A 63 1.94 -2.30 -21.88
N SER A 64 2.02 -3.46 -22.49
CA SER A 64 2.33 -4.76 -21.88
C SER A 64 3.66 -5.33 -22.34
N THR A 65 4.22 -4.81 -23.43
CA THR A 65 5.52 -5.20 -23.97
C THR A 65 6.35 -4.01 -24.48
N LEU A 66 7.67 -4.17 -24.53
CA LEU A 66 8.62 -3.36 -25.29
C LEU A 66 9.34 -4.18 -26.37
N SER A 67 8.98 -5.45 -26.56
CA SER A 67 9.52 -6.31 -27.60
C SER A 67 8.78 -6.07 -28.92
N PRO A 68 9.46 -5.68 -30.01
CA PRO A 68 8.82 -5.49 -31.31
C PRO A 68 7.99 -6.70 -31.79
N LYS A 69 8.40 -7.92 -31.38
CA LYS A 69 7.77 -9.18 -31.80
C LYS A 69 6.46 -9.49 -31.06
N LYS A 70 6.15 -8.77 -29.99
CA LYS A 70 4.99 -9.01 -29.12
C LYS A 70 3.99 -7.86 -29.14
N LEU A 71 4.22 -6.84 -29.97
CA LEU A 71 3.37 -5.66 -30.05
C LEU A 71 1.98 -6.02 -30.56
N THR A 72 0.97 -5.37 -29.98
CA THR A 72 -0.42 -5.44 -30.43
C THR A 72 -0.92 -4.05 -30.86
N ASP A 73 -1.93 -3.99 -31.73
CA ASP A 73 -2.54 -2.75 -32.20
C ASP A 73 -3.09 -1.87 -31.06
N THR A 74 -3.56 -2.50 -29.98
CA THR A 74 -4.04 -1.82 -28.78
C THR A 74 -2.96 -1.04 -28.02
N GLU A 75 -1.69 -1.34 -28.25
CA GLU A 75 -0.55 -0.70 -27.58
C GLU A 75 -0.03 0.54 -28.32
N ALA A 76 -0.65 0.90 -29.44
CA ALA A 76 -0.28 2.09 -30.19
C ALA A 76 -0.58 3.38 -29.40
N LEU A 77 0.44 4.21 -29.27
CA LEU A 77 0.40 5.46 -28.52
C LEU A 77 0.36 6.63 -29.50
N ASP A 78 -0.52 7.59 -29.25
CA ASP A 78 -0.43 8.92 -29.85
C ASP A 78 0.19 9.89 -28.85
N VAL A 79 1.38 10.40 -29.16
CA VAL A 79 2.08 11.39 -28.33
C VAL A 79 2.14 12.78 -28.96
N SER A 80 1.52 12.97 -30.12
CA SER A 80 1.55 14.20 -30.91
C SER A 80 1.22 15.45 -30.10
N GLY A 81 2.03 16.50 -30.23
CA GLY A 81 1.81 17.80 -29.59
C GLY A 81 1.99 17.83 -28.07
N LYS A 82 2.32 16.71 -27.42
CA LYS A 82 2.53 16.65 -25.97
C LYS A 82 3.94 17.11 -25.62
N THR A 83 4.14 17.82 -24.52
CA THR A 83 5.48 18.08 -23.96
C THR A 83 5.99 16.90 -23.14
N LYS A 84 5.06 16.15 -22.53
CA LYS A 84 5.33 14.94 -21.75
C LYS A 84 4.28 13.88 -22.10
N ALA A 85 4.72 12.73 -22.57
CA ALA A 85 3.84 11.60 -22.80
C ALA A 85 3.77 10.75 -21.53
N ARG A 86 2.53 10.47 -21.08
CA ARG A 86 2.29 9.54 -19.98
C ARG A 86 2.10 8.15 -20.56
N ILE A 87 2.94 7.22 -20.13
CA ILE A 87 2.94 5.83 -20.57
C ILE A 87 2.43 4.99 -19.41
N ASN A 88 1.32 4.28 -19.59
CA ASN A 88 0.82 3.37 -18.56
C ASN A 88 1.32 1.96 -18.86
N THR A 89 1.89 1.29 -17.87
CA THR A 89 2.28 -0.12 -17.92
C THR A 89 1.55 -0.90 -16.84
N ALA A 90 1.64 -2.23 -16.85
CA ALA A 90 1.18 -3.07 -15.74
C ALA A 90 1.82 -2.71 -14.40
N PHE A 91 2.93 -1.97 -14.41
CA PHE A 91 3.69 -1.61 -13.23
C PHE A 91 3.61 -0.12 -12.85
N GLY A 92 2.66 0.62 -13.44
CA GLY A 92 2.40 2.02 -13.13
C GLY A 92 2.58 2.96 -14.31
N ALA A 93 2.61 4.28 -14.04
CA ALA A 93 2.70 5.30 -15.09
C ALA A 93 4.09 5.94 -15.16
N ALA A 94 4.75 5.80 -16.31
CA ALA A 94 5.97 6.50 -16.63
C ALA A 94 5.69 7.81 -17.38
N ARG A 95 6.64 8.73 -17.35
CA ARG A 95 6.61 9.96 -18.15
C ARG A 95 7.85 10.06 -18.99
N VAL A 96 7.66 10.24 -20.30
CA VAL A 96 8.74 10.43 -21.26
C VAL A 96 8.64 11.82 -21.90
N HIS A 97 9.79 12.41 -22.17
CA HIS A 97 9.92 13.77 -22.69
C HIS A 97 10.48 13.71 -24.11
N TYR A 98 10.02 14.60 -25.00
CA TYR A 98 10.59 14.68 -26.35
C TYR A 98 12.04 15.20 -26.31
N HIS A 99 12.30 16.28 -25.57
CA HIS A 99 13.64 16.84 -25.40
C HIS A 99 13.83 17.38 -23.98
N HIS A 100 15.01 17.20 -23.39
CA HIS A 100 15.28 17.59 -22.00
C HIS A 100 15.46 19.10 -21.79
N ALA A 101 15.73 19.87 -22.85
CA ALA A 101 16.16 21.28 -22.72
C ALA A 101 15.09 22.34 -23.05
N GLY A 102 13.79 22.02 -22.98
CA GLY A 102 12.76 23.04 -23.20
C GLY A 102 11.32 22.52 -23.24
N ASP A 103 10.41 23.40 -23.64
CA ASP A 103 8.97 23.13 -23.82
C ASP A 103 8.66 22.45 -25.17
N SER A 104 9.65 21.74 -25.72
CA SER A 104 9.56 21.06 -27.01
C SER A 104 8.47 19.98 -26.96
N ARG A 105 7.51 20.11 -27.88
CA ARG A 105 6.42 19.16 -28.05
C ARG A 105 6.84 18.07 -29.01
N PHE A 106 6.32 16.86 -28.81
CA PHE A 106 6.37 15.82 -29.83
C PHE A 106 5.78 16.37 -31.14
N PRO A 107 6.42 16.10 -32.30
CA PRO A 107 5.92 16.54 -33.60
C PRO A 107 4.48 16.06 -33.86
N PRO A 108 3.70 16.78 -34.70
CA PRO A 108 2.43 16.27 -35.19
C PRO A 108 2.58 14.91 -35.87
N GLY A 109 1.58 14.03 -35.71
CA GLY A 109 1.61 12.69 -36.32
C GLY A 109 2.55 11.69 -35.64
N THR A 110 2.98 11.97 -34.41
CA THR A 110 3.80 11.02 -33.63
C THR A 110 2.90 9.95 -33.01
N ARG A 111 2.46 9.00 -33.84
CA ARG A 111 1.66 7.84 -33.44
C ARG A 111 2.41 6.54 -33.75
N GLY A 112 2.44 5.60 -32.81
CA GLY A 112 3.15 4.34 -32.98
C GLY A 112 3.53 3.68 -31.65
N PHE A 113 4.67 2.99 -31.61
CA PHE A 113 5.00 2.05 -30.54
C PHE A 113 6.29 2.40 -29.81
N LEU A 114 6.31 2.19 -28.49
CA LEU A 114 7.55 2.12 -27.73
C LEU A 114 8.17 0.74 -27.90
N TYR A 115 9.48 0.68 -28.10
CA TYR A 115 10.20 -0.58 -28.19
C TYR A 115 11.60 -0.47 -27.59
N PHE A 116 12.15 -1.60 -27.18
CA PHE A 116 13.49 -1.71 -26.65
C PHE A 116 14.47 -2.22 -27.71
N THR A 117 15.67 -1.64 -27.73
CA THR A 117 16.79 -2.08 -28.56
C THR A 117 18.02 -2.35 -27.70
N SER A 118 18.70 -3.47 -27.97
CA SER A 118 19.94 -3.97 -27.32
C SER A 118 20.87 -4.53 -28.42
N PRO A 119 22.14 -4.91 -28.15
CA PRO A 119 23.25 -4.95 -29.11
C PRO A 119 22.94 -5.29 -30.58
N PRO A 120 23.54 -4.56 -31.54
CA PRO A 120 24.80 -3.78 -31.41
C PRO A 120 24.64 -2.34 -30.90
N ALA A 121 23.41 -1.83 -30.77
CA ALA A 121 23.17 -0.50 -30.21
C ALA A 121 23.21 -0.50 -28.68
N ALA A 122 23.55 0.65 -28.09
CA ALA A 122 23.43 0.85 -26.64
C ALA A 122 21.97 0.64 -26.18
N PRO A 123 21.74 -0.06 -25.05
CA PRO A 123 20.41 -0.32 -24.52
C PRO A 123 19.58 0.96 -24.42
N SER A 124 18.45 1.00 -25.12
CA SER A 124 17.58 2.17 -25.15
C SER A 124 16.13 1.80 -25.45
N ILE A 125 15.21 2.58 -24.91
CA ILE A 125 13.80 2.55 -25.33
C ILE A 125 13.62 3.63 -26.39
N ARG A 126 13.06 3.29 -27.54
CA ARG A 126 12.79 4.19 -28.66
C ARG A 126 11.30 4.25 -28.97
N PHE A 127 10.91 5.21 -29.80
CA PHE A 127 9.56 5.34 -30.30
C PHE A 127 9.57 5.19 -31.81
N ARG A 128 8.90 4.15 -32.32
CA ARG A 128 8.72 3.93 -33.76
C ARG A 128 7.38 4.51 -34.18
N ILE A 129 7.40 5.44 -35.13
CA ILE A 129 6.21 5.97 -35.79
C ILE A 129 5.78 4.97 -36.87
N VAL A 130 4.53 4.55 -36.81
CA VAL A 130 3.92 3.58 -37.73
C VAL A 130 2.58 4.12 -38.16
N ASP A 131 2.40 4.29 -39.47
CA ASP A 131 1.13 4.73 -40.03
C ASP A 131 0.07 3.66 -39.79
N GLY A 132 -1.20 4.06 -39.59
CA GLY A 132 -2.29 3.10 -39.32
C GLY A 132 -2.26 2.37 -37.96
N CYS A 133 -1.13 2.36 -37.24
CA CYS A 133 -0.94 1.68 -35.95
C CYS A 133 -1.04 0.15 -35.99
N ASP A 134 -0.68 -0.44 -37.13
CA ASP A 134 -0.58 -1.89 -37.27
C ASP A 134 0.84 -2.35 -36.86
N PRO A 135 0.99 -3.25 -35.88
CA PRO A 135 2.27 -3.86 -35.55
C PRO A 135 2.96 -4.56 -36.74
N ALA A 136 2.21 -5.05 -37.74
CA ALA A 136 2.78 -5.67 -38.93
C ALA A 136 3.62 -4.67 -39.76
N GLU A 137 3.31 -3.38 -39.68
CA GLU A 137 4.04 -2.32 -40.36
C GLU A 137 5.25 -1.81 -39.56
N PHE A 138 5.54 -2.37 -38.39
CA PHE A 138 6.61 -1.90 -37.50
C PHE A 138 7.97 -1.78 -38.20
N ASN A 139 8.31 -2.75 -39.06
CA ASN A 139 9.58 -2.75 -39.80
C ASN A 139 9.65 -1.66 -40.90
N ASN A 140 8.49 -1.25 -41.43
CA ASN A 140 8.39 -0.17 -42.43
C ASN A 140 8.30 1.21 -41.76
N GLY A 141 7.98 1.25 -40.46
CA GLY A 141 7.94 2.47 -39.67
C GLY A 141 9.32 3.10 -39.46
N ARG A 142 9.32 4.37 -39.05
CA ARG A 142 10.52 5.17 -38.81
C ARG A 142 10.68 5.49 -37.33
N ASP A 143 11.93 5.61 -36.86
CA ASP A 143 12.16 6.14 -35.51
C ASP A 143 11.74 7.60 -35.44
N LEU A 144 11.11 7.98 -34.32
CA LEU A 144 11.01 9.37 -33.94
C LEU A 144 12.42 9.95 -33.80
N LEU A 145 12.68 11.10 -34.43
CA LEU A 145 13.97 11.78 -34.36
C LEU A 145 13.92 12.92 -33.34
N LEU A 146 15.08 13.24 -32.75
CA LEU A 146 15.28 14.46 -31.96
C LEU A 146 15.11 15.72 -32.84
N PRO A 147 14.98 16.93 -32.26
CA PRO A 147 14.82 18.16 -33.03
C PRO A 147 15.96 18.49 -34.01
N ASP A 148 17.08 17.75 -33.94
CA ASP A 148 18.18 17.86 -34.90
C ASP A 148 17.91 17.10 -36.20
N ASP A 149 16.83 16.32 -36.29
CA ASP A 149 16.46 15.45 -37.40
C ASP A 149 17.55 14.45 -37.82
N VAL A 150 18.53 14.20 -36.94
CA VAL A 150 19.63 13.26 -37.21
C VAL A 150 19.54 12.04 -36.29
N ARG A 151 19.29 12.24 -35.00
CA ARG A 151 19.39 11.17 -34.01
C ARG A 151 18.03 10.63 -33.62
N PRO A 152 17.85 9.30 -33.54
CA PRO A 152 16.66 8.71 -32.95
C PRO A 152 16.45 9.19 -31.51
N TRP A 153 15.23 9.64 -31.24
CA TRP A 153 14.73 9.87 -29.90
C TRP A 153 14.83 8.58 -29.10
N ASN A 154 15.36 8.67 -27.88
CA ASN A 154 15.48 7.52 -27.01
C ASN A 154 15.43 7.90 -25.53
N VAL A 155 14.94 6.97 -24.72
CA VAL A 155 15.21 6.90 -23.29
C VAL A 155 16.45 6.03 -23.11
N SER A 156 17.58 6.68 -22.86
CA SER A 156 18.85 5.97 -22.66
C SER A 156 18.84 5.08 -21.41
N GLU A 157 19.69 4.07 -21.39
CA GLU A 157 19.94 3.21 -20.23
C GLU A 157 20.17 3.99 -18.94
N LYS A 158 21.02 5.01 -18.98
CA LYS A 158 21.26 5.87 -17.81
C LYS A 158 19.97 6.48 -17.26
N ILE A 159 19.04 6.87 -18.14
CA ILE A 159 17.76 7.46 -17.73
C ILE A 159 16.86 6.40 -17.14
N PHE A 160 16.58 5.29 -17.83
CA PHE A 160 15.63 4.31 -17.29
C PHE A 160 16.18 3.53 -16.10
N LEU A 161 17.51 3.41 -15.94
CA LEU A 161 18.12 2.82 -14.75
C LEU A 161 18.09 3.75 -13.53
N LYS A 162 18.19 5.09 -13.70
CA LYS A 162 18.35 6.02 -12.56
C LYS A 162 17.13 6.89 -12.29
N ALA A 163 16.36 7.26 -13.30
CA ALA A 163 15.27 8.21 -13.17
C ALA A 163 14.02 7.56 -12.56
N HIS A 164 13.51 8.17 -11.48
CA HIS A 164 12.28 7.72 -10.83
C HIS A 164 11.09 7.67 -11.79
N ALA A 165 10.98 8.62 -12.72
CA ALA A 165 9.89 8.69 -13.70
C ALA A 165 9.89 7.53 -14.71
N ALA A 166 10.99 6.77 -14.80
CA ALA A 166 11.15 5.64 -15.70
C ALA A 166 11.02 4.28 -14.99
N VAL A 167 10.71 4.26 -13.67
CA VAL A 167 10.55 3.02 -12.90
C VAL A 167 9.61 2.04 -13.60
N PRO A 168 8.37 2.42 -14.02
CA PRO A 168 7.46 1.47 -14.67
C PRO A 168 7.98 0.87 -15.98
N LEU A 169 8.79 1.62 -16.73
CA LEU A 169 9.43 1.14 -17.96
C LEU A 169 10.59 0.20 -17.65
N ARG A 170 11.43 0.55 -16.67
CA ARG A 170 12.46 -0.36 -16.14
C ARG A 170 11.83 -1.67 -15.65
N ARG A 171 10.65 -1.59 -15.03
CA ARG A 171 9.92 -2.79 -14.59
C ARG A 171 9.48 -3.68 -15.72
N LEU A 172 8.97 -3.05 -16.78
CA LEU A 172 8.57 -3.75 -17.99
C LEU A 172 9.75 -4.44 -18.68
N LEU A 173 10.90 -3.77 -18.78
CA LEU A 173 12.12 -4.36 -19.35
C LEU A 173 12.64 -5.58 -18.57
N VAL A 174 12.59 -5.53 -17.23
CA VAL A 174 12.99 -6.66 -16.36
C VAL A 174 12.00 -7.82 -16.49
N HIS A 175 10.69 -7.52 -16.54
CA HIS A 175 9.65 -8.52 -16.69
C HIS A 175 9.77 -9.31 -17.99
N GLU A 176 10.17 -8.64 -19.07
CA GLU A 176 10.34 -9.27 -20.38
C GLU A 176 11.74 -9.81 -20.65
N GLU A 177 12.63 -9.77 -19.65
CA GLU A 177 14.01 -10.25 -19.76
C GLU A 177 14.81 -9.56 -20.89
N LEU A 178 14.39 -8.34 -21.27
CA LEU A 178 14.99 -7.59 -22.37
C LEU A 178 16.31 -6.92 -21.96
N LEU A 179 16.44 -6.57 -20.68
CA LEU A 179 17.73 -6.16 -20.13
C LEU A 179 18.51 -7.43 -19.75
N GLY A 180 19.51 -7.77 -20.56
CA GLY A 180 20.51 -8.81 -20.25
C GLY A 180 21.40 -8.35 -19.09
N PHE A 181 20.83 -8.20 -17.89
CA PHE A 181 21.49 -7.65 -16.72
C PHE A 181 22.73 -8.47 -16.35
N SER A 182 23.90 -7.95 -16.73
CA SER A 182 25.14 -8.20 -16.01
C SER A 182 25.07 -7.42 -14.69
N ALA A 183 24.71 -8.12 -13.60
CA ALA A 183 25.06 -7.96 -12.18
C ALA A 183 25.21 -6.57 -11.49
N GLY A 184 24.99 -5.41 -12.12
CA GLY A 184 25.51 -4.13 -11.62
C GLY A 184 24.53 -3.04 -11.19
N ALA A 185 23.21 -3.18 -11.38
CA ALA A 185 22.27 -2.06 -11.13
C ALA A 185 21.03 -2.46 -10.32
N THR A 186 21.25 -2.69 -9.02
CA THR A 186 20.54 -2.21 -7.80
C THR A 186 19.11 -1.62 -7.86
N ALA A 187 18.20 -2.15 -8.67
CA ALA A 187 16.77 -2.02 -8.40
C ALA A 187 15.98 -3.18 -9.03
N GLN A 188 16.43 -4.40 -8.79
CA GLN A 188 15.59 -5.57 -8.94
C GLN A 188 14.70 -5.65 -7.70
N TRP A 189 13.42 -5.94 -7.91
CA TRP A 189 12.46 -6.12 -6.83
C TRP A 189 12.18 -7.61 -6.65
N PRO A 190 11.96 -8.06 -5.41
CA PRO A 190 11.65 -9.46 -5.15
C PRO A 190 10.31 -9.78 -5.84
N ARG A 191 10.32 -10.84 -6.65
CA ARG A 191 9.14 -11.41 -7.32
C ARG A 191 8.36 -12.33 -6.39
N SER A 192 9.00 -12.81 -5.32
CA SER A 192 8.43 -13.71 -4.34
C SER A 192 8.94 -13.34 -2.94
N PHE A 193 8.12 -13.56 -1.91
CA PHE A 193 8.56 -13.62 -0.52
C PHE A 193 8.60 -15.05 0.05
N ASP A 194 8.32 -16.06 -0.77
CA ASP A 194 8.38 -17.47 -0.39
C ASP A 194 9.84 -17.94 -0.43
N PRO A 195 10.44 -18.34 0.71
CA PRO A 195 11.80 -18.88 0.76
C PRO A 195 12.11 -19.96 -0.29
N ALA A 196 11.14 -20.80 -0.63
CA ALA A 196 11.32 -21.89 -1.59
C ALA A 196 11.35 -21.42 -3.05
N ARG A 197 10.89 -20.20 -3.32
CA ARG A 197 10.80 -19.62 -4.67
C ARG A 197 11.78 -18.47 -4.88
N LEU A 198 12.56 -18.11 -3.87
CA LEU A 198 13.58 -17.07 -3.98
C LEU A 198 14.73 -17.54 -4.86
N THR A 199 15.10 -16.69 -5.80
CA THR A 199 16.21 -16.89 -6.72
C THR A 199 17.17 -15.69 -6.63
N PRO A 200 18.41 -15.77 -7.16
CA PRO A 200 19.35 -14.66 -7.10
C PRO A 200 18.82 -13.32 -7.65
N ILE A 201 17.81 -13.34 -8.54
CA ILE A 201 17.16 -12.13 -9.08
C ILE A 201 16.27 -11.40 -8.06
N ASP A 202 15.86 -12.08 -6.99
CA ASP A 202 15.02 -11.52 -5.92
C ASP A 202 15.83 -10.78 -4.85
N ALA A 203 17.16 -10.84 -4.96
CA ALA A 203 18.05 -10.20 -4.00
C ALA A 203 18.02 -8.68 -4.15
N VAL A 204 17.89 -8.00 -3.02
CA VAL A 204 17.87 -6.54 -2.94
C VAL A 204 18.95 -6.04 -1.99
N THR A 205 19.37 -4.79 -2.21
CA THR A 205 20.28 -4.10 -1.31
C THR A 205 19.50 -3.08 -0.49
N LEU A 206 19.53 -3.23 0.83
CA LEU A 206 19.01 -2.25 1.78
C LEU A 206 20.17 -1.38 2.26
N SER A 207 20.01 -0.07 2.19
CA SER A 207 21.00 0.88 2.72
C SER A 207 20.34 2.21 3.09
N GLY A 208 20.88 2.87 4.12
CA GLY A 208 20.41 4.19 4.57
C GLY A 208 19.21 4.12 5.52
N LEU A 209 18.59 5.28 5.78
CA LEU A 209 17.56 5.43 6.84
C LEU A 209 16.21 4.81 6.48
N ASP A 210 15.72 5.08 5.26
CA ASP A 210 14.41 4.63 4.79
C ASP A 210 14.54 4.02 3.38
N PRO A 211 15.22 2.87 3.20
CA PRO A 211 15.35 2.25 1.89
C PRO A 211 13.95 1.98 1.34
N SER A 212 13.77 2.38 0.07
CA SER A 212 12.52 2.18 -0.65
C SER A 212 12.65 0.94 -1.50
N LEU A 213 11.74 -0.01 -1.28
CA LEU A 213 11.60 -1.19 -2.10
C LEU A 213 10.48 -0.93 -3.10
N ASP A 214 10.82 -1.07 -4.37
CA ASP A 214 9.84 -1.14 -5.44
C ASP A 214 9.28 -2.58 -5.45
N LEU A 215 7.96 -2.78 -5.53
CA LEU A 215 7.29 -4.08 -5.71
C LEU A 215 6.30 -3.96 -6.87
N ALA A 216 5.84 -5.07 -7.46
CA ALA A 216 4.89 -5.02 -8.58
C ALA A 216 3.68 -4.09 -8.29
N HIS A 217 3.20 -4.12 -7.06
CA HIS A 217 2.02 -3.44 -6.53
C HIS A 217 2.25 -2.02 -6.01
N GLY A 218 3.49 -1.53 -6.02
CA GLY A 218 3.77 -0.17 -5.58
C GLY A 218 5.16 -0.01 -5.00
N ARG A 219 5.32 0.96 -4.10
CA ARG A 219 6.57 1.22 -3.40
C ARG A 219 6.34 1.13 -1.90
N VAL A 220 7.23 0.42 -1.23
CA VAL A 220 7.26 0.30 0.22
C VAL A 220 8.50 1.02 0.75
N ARG A 221 8.37 1.69 1.89
CA ARG A 221 9.51 2.19 2.65
C ARG A 221 9.74 1.27 3.83
N LEU A 222 10.98 0.81 3.97
CA LEU A 222 11.41 -0.03 5.07
C LEU A 222 12.07 0.84 6.13
N ARG A 223 11.90 0.45 7.39
CA ARG A 223 12.57 1.10 8.53
C ARG A 223 13.30 0.05 9.33
N TYR A 224 14.52 0.38 9.73
CA TYR A 224 15.36 -0.55 10.47
C TYR A 224 14.87 -0.68 11.92
N THR A 225 14.61 0.44 12.58
CA THR A 225 14.01 0.46 13.92
C THR A 225 12.73 1.32 13.92
N GLY A 226 12.03 1.35 15.06
CA GLY A 226 10.92 2.28 15.25
C GLY A 226 11.35 3.74 15.38
N ASP A 227 12.63 3.99 15.67
CA ASP A 227 13.22 5.32 15.68
C ASP A 227 13.61 5.77 14.25
N LYS A 228 13.77 7.07 14.04
CA LYS A 228 14.13 7.66 12.74
C LYS A 228 15.64 7.85 12.55
N LYS A 229 16.46 7.30 13.45
CA LYS A 229 17.88 7.62 13.53
C LYS A 229 18.76 6.46 13.05
N THR A 230 18.31 5.23 13.25
CA THR A 230 19.11 4.06 12.88
C THR A 230 18.90 3.69 11.41
N SER A 231 20.00 3.65 10.65
CA SER A 231 20.01 3.26 9.23
C SER A 231 20.32 1.78 9.05
N PHE A 232 19.81 1.21 7.96
CA PHE A 232 20.32 -0.05 7.44
C PHE A 232 21.79 0.13 7.05
N ALA A 233 22.66 -0.75 7.58
CA ALA A 233 23.95 -0.99 6.96
C ALA A 233 23.72 -1.44 5.50
N SER A 234 24.67 -1.17 4.61
CA SER A 234 24.58 -1.63 3.22
C SER A 234 24.61 -3.16 3.21
N ALA A 235 23.43 -3.77 3.16
CA ALA A 235 23.23 -5.20 3.26
C ALA A 235 22.51 -5.71 2.03
N ARG A 236 23.07 -6.72 1.38
CA ARG A 236 22.46 -7.41 0.25
C ARG A 236 21.83 -8.70 0.74
N GLY A 237 20.63 -9.02 0.24
CA GLY A 237 19.84 -10.08 0.82
C GLY A 237 18.45 -10.23 0.23
N PHE A 238 17.65 -11.08 0.85
CA PHE A 238 16.29 -11.39 0.43
C PHE A 238 15.27 -10.95 1.46
N LEU A 239 14.18 -10.34 1.02
CA LEU A 239 12.98 -10.25 1.84
C LEU A 239 12.21 -11.57 1.73
N TYR A 240 11.79 -12.11 2.85
CA TYR A 240 11.03 -13.34 2.89
C TYR A 240 9.97 -13.31 3.99
N PHE A 241 8.91 -14.09 3.83
CA PHE A 241 7.89 -14.26 4.84
C PHE A 241 8.16 -15.52 5.65
N ASP A 242 8.44 -15.35 6.94
CA ASP A 242 8.53 -16.45 7.88
C ASP A 242 7.12 -16.78 8.38
N THR A 243 6.61 -17.93 7.96
CA THR A 243 5.30 -18.44 8.35
C THR A 243 5.23 -18.83 9.83
N THR A 244 6.37 -19.14 10.46
CA THR A 244 6.44 -19.54 11.88
C THR A 244 6.23 -18.32 12.78
N SER A 245 6.97 -17.24 12.53
CA SER A 245 6.83 -15.99 13.29
C SER A 245 5.78 -15.03 12.74
N LEU A 246 5.24 -15.32 11.55
CA LEU A 246 4.27 -14.49 10.84
C LEU A 246 4.81 -13.07 10.71
N SER A 247 5.97 -12.97 10.06
CA SER A 247 6.64 -11.70 9.85
C SER A 247 7.41 -11.72 8.53
N VAL A 248 7.56 -10.54 7.92
CA VAL A 248 8.48 -10.36 6.81
C VAL A 248 9.85 -10.04 7.39
N ARG A 249 10.87 -10.81 7.00
CA ARG A 249 12.24 -10.68 7.48
C ARG A 249 13.18 -10.37 6.32
N PHE A 250 14.39 -9.94 6.64
CA PHE A 250 15.44 -9.75 5.66
C PHE A 250 16.58 -10.72 5.96
N ARG A 251 16.93 -11.58 5.00
CA ARG A 251 18.06 -12.50 5.10
C ARG A 251 19.24 -11.94 4.33
N VAL A 252 20.34 -11.65 5.02
CA VAL A 252 21.60 -11.16 4.45
C VAL A 252 22.37 -12.33 3.83
N VAL A 253 22.93 -12.11 2.65
CA VAL A 253 23.77 -13.08 1.93
C VAL A 253 25.09 -12.43 1.53
N GLY A 254 26.16 -13.23 1.44
CA GLY A 254 27.47 -12.77 1.01
C GLY A 254 27.53 -12.51 -0.49
N ASP A 255 28.48 -11.67 -0.91
CA ASP A 255 28.64 -11.31 -2.33
C ASP A 255 29.03 -12.49 -3.24
N SER A 256 29.64 -13.54 -2.68
CA SER A 256 30.10 -14.73 -3.40
C SER A 256 29.04 -15.83 -3.56
N GLU A 257 28.04 -15.87 -2.68
CA GLU A 257 27.02 -16.92 -2.64
C GLU A 257 25.63 -16.29 -2.55
N MET A 258 25.00 -16.09 -3.71
CA MET A 258 23.65 -15.50 -3.81
C MET A 258 22.55 -16.55 -3.59
N GLU A 259 22.72 -17.40 -2.60
CA GLU A 259 21.78 -18.45 -2.22
C GLU A 259 21.06 -18.12 -0.91
N PHE A 260 19.76 -18.41 -0.84
CA PHE A 260 18.98 -18.13 0.35
C PHE A 260 19.38 -19.00 1.56
N GLY A 261 19.77 -20.26 1.31
CA GLY A 261 20.12 -21.25 2.34
C GLY A 261 21.19 -20.79 3.34
N PRO A 262 22.41 -20.43 2.88
CA PRO A 262 23.52 -20.07 3.77
C PRO A 262 23.39 -18.69 4.43
N GLY A 263 22.43 -17.85 4.01
CA GLY A 263 22.24 -16.52 4.57
C GLY A 263 21.75 -16.51 6.03
N SER A 264 22.01 -15.40 6.71
CA SER A 264 21.56 -15.15 8.09
C SER A 264 20.55 -14.02 8.15
N ASP A 265 19.63 -14.05 9.13
CA ASP A 265 18.68 -12.95 9.30
C ASP A 265 19.43 -11.66 9.68
N LEU A 266 19.04 -10.55 9.06
CA LEU A 266 19.45 -9.22 9.47
C LEU A 266 19.02 -9.00 10.91
N LEU A 267 19.96 -8.69 11.79
CA LEU A 267 19.70 -8.44 13.20
C LEU A 267 19.45 -6.95 13.43
N LEU A 268 18.74 -6.62 14.52
CA LEU A 268 18.64 -5.27 15.07
C LEU A 268 19.98 -4.84 15.71
N PRO A 269 20.13 -3.56 16.14
CA PRO A 269 21.36 -3.09 16.79
C PRO A 269 21.77 -3.84 18.06
N ASP A 270 20.89 -4.68 18.63
CA ASP A 270 21.21 -5.55 19.76
C ASP A 270 21.98 -6.82 19.36
N GLU A 271 22.21 -7.02 18.05
CA GLU A 271 22.91 -8.16 17.46
C GLU A 271 22.33 -9.53 17.84
N ARG A 272 21.07 -9.56 18.28
CA ARG A 272 20.41 -10.77 18.78
C ARG A 272 19.02 -10.95 18.21
N THR A 273 18.28 -9.86 18.07
CA THR A 273 16.90 -9.89 17.62
C THR A 273 16.84 -9.75 16.10
N PRO A 274 16.25 -10.71 15.37
CA PRO A 274 16.02 -10.56 13.95
C PRO A 274 15.15 -9.34 13.63
N TRP A 275 15.60 -8.53 12.68
CA TRP A 275 14.79 -7.49 12.08
C TRP A 275 13.59 -8.11 11.38
N CYS A 276 12.39 -7.58 11.65
CA CYS A 276 11.19 -8.04 10.98
C CYS A 276 10.13 -6.94 10.87
N ILE A 277 9.22 -7.11 9.90
CA ILE A 277 7.94 -6.43 9.81
C ILE A 277 6.88 -7.44 10.26
N PRO A 278 6.33 -7.30 11.47
CA PRO A 278 5.29 -8.20 11.94
C PRO A 278 4.08 -8.20 11.00
N PHE A 279 3.47 -9.37 10.77
CA PHE A 279 2.38 -9.51 9.81
C PHE A 279 1.19 -8.59 10.12
N HIS A 280 0.89 -8.31 11.40
CA HIS A 280 -0.16 -7.34 11.74
C HIS A 280 0.11 -5.95 11.15
N ARG A 281 1.38 -5.50 11.07
CA ARG A 281 1.73 -4.21 10.44
C ARG A 281 1.53 -4.28 8.95
N VAL A 282 1.92 -5.39 8.34
CA VAL A 282 1.70 -5.64 6.90
C VAL A 282 0.22 -5.56 6.56
N VAL A 283 -0.64 -6.10 7.43
CA VAL A 283 -2.10 -6.10 7.26
C VAL A 283 -2.72 -4.73 7.52
N SER A 284 -2.39 -4.08 8.65
CA SER A 284 -3.08 -2.88 9.14
C SER A 284 -2.58 -1.56 8.53
N SER A 285 -1.32 -1.50 8.07
CA SER A 285 -0.73 -0.27 7.57
C SER A 285 -0.85 -0.16 6.05
N ALA A 286 -1.47 0.91 5.57
CA ALA A 286 -1.51 1.25 4.14
C ALA A 286 -0.11 1.41 3.52
N ALA A 287 0.92 1.73 4.33
CA ALA A 287 2.29 1.82 3.84
C ALA A 287 2.86 0.48 3.38
N TYR A 288 2.30 -0.64 3.85
CA TYR A 288 2.73 -2.00 3.51
C TYR A 288 1.76 -2.73 2.57
N THR A 289 0.77 -2.03 1.99
CA THR A 289 -0.14 -2.59 0.98
C THR A 289 0.60 -3.33 -0.15
N PRO A 290 1.71 -2.81 -0.71
CA PRO A 290 2.46 -3.55 -1.73
C PRO A 290 3.04 -4.88 -1.26
N ILE A 291 3.49 -4.98 0.00
CA ILE A 291 3.96 -6.26 0.58
C ILE A 291 2.77 -7.20 0.75
N ARG A 292 1.66 -6.70 1.29
CA ARG A 292 0.44 -7.48 1.52
C ARG A 292 -0.10 -8.11 0.24
N GLU A 293 -0.15 -7.35 -0.86
CA GLU A 293 -0.58 -7.83 -2.17
C GLU A 293 0.39 -8.88 -2.73
N GLN A 294 1.70 -8.69 -2.55
CA GLN A 294 2.70 -9.67 -2.95
C GLN A 294 2.54 -11.00 -2.19
N LEU A 295 2.32 -10.96 -0.88
CA LEU A 295 2.09 -12.16 -0.06
C LEU A 295 0.83 -12.93 -0.48
N LEU A 296 -0.22 -12.24 -0.93
CA LEU A 296 -1.43 -12.87 -1.49
C LEU A 296 -1.13 -13.59 -2.80
N ILE A 297 -0.37 -12.96 -3.69
CA ILE A 297 0.02 -13.55 -4.98
C ILE A 297 0.90 -14.77 -4.80
N ASP A 298 1.79 -14.74 -3.81
CA ASP A 298 2.62 -15.88 -3.46
C ASP A 298 1.86 -16.98 -2.72
N ASN A 299 0.56 -16.77 -2.42
CA ASN A 299 -0.28 -17.66 -1.61
C ASN A 299 0.31 -17.97 -0.22
N LEU A 300 1.17 -17.08 0.30
CA LEU A 300 1.77 -17.20 1.63
C LEU A 300 0.80 -16.80 2.74
N ILE A 301 -0.20 -16.01 2.37
CA ILE A 301 -1.32 -15.62 3.21
C ILE A 301 -2.60 -15.67 2.37
N SER A 302 -3.73 -15.90 3.02
CA SER A 302 -5.06 -15.80 2.42
C SER A 302 -5.73 -14.47 2.77
N GLU A 303 -6.72 -14.05 1.96
CA GLU A 303 -7.56 -12.90 2.31
C GLU A 303 -8.23 -13.06 3.67
N ARG A 304 -8.65 -14.29 4.00
CA ARG A 304 -9.20 -14.60 5.33
C ARG A 304 -8.18 -14.33 6.45
N GLN A 305 -6.90 -14.64 6.26
CA GLN A 305 -5.86 -14.33 7.25
C GLN A 305 -5.56 -12.83 7.38
N ILE A 306 -5.74 -12.06 6.32
CA ILE A 306 -5.67 -10.60 6.37
C ILE A 306 -6.87 -10.06 7.17
N GLN A 307 -8.06 -10.54 6.84
CA GLN A 307 -9.30 -10.16 7.52
C GLN A 307 -9.30 -10.55 9.00
N SER A 308 -8.67 -11.68 9.37
CA SER A 308 -8.58 -12.11 10.77
C SER A 308 -7.54 -11.34 11.61
N ARG A 309 -6.69 -10.51 10.99
CA ARG A 309 -5.62 -9.74 11.67
C ARG A 309 -5.76 -8.22 11.65
N ALA A 310 -6.78 -7.66 11.01
CA ALA A 310 -7.65 -6.77 11.78
C ALA A 310 -8.25 -7.71 12.82
N TYR A 311 -8.00 -7.57 14.13
CA TYR A 311 -8.41 -8.59 15.10
C TYR A 311 -9.93 -8.69 15.09
N VAL A 312 -10.49 -9.52 14.22
CA VAL A 312 -11.92 -9.71 14.03
C VAL A 312 -12.31 -10.82 14.99
N VAL A 313 -12.86 -10.45 16.13
CA VAL A 313 -13.46 -11.41 17.04
C VAL A 313 -14.93 -11.54 16.71
N SER A 314 -15.41 -12.78 16.63
CA SER A 314 -16.81 -13.10 16.38
C SER A 314 -17.70 -12.76 17.59
N THR A 315 -17.12 -12.78 18.79
CA THR A 315 -17.83 -12.60 20.04
C THR A 315 -16.90 -12.14 21.16
N LEU A 316 -17.45 -11.45 22.16
CA LEU A 316 -16.80 -11.16 23.43
C LEU A 316 -17.35 -12.02 24.58
N ASP A 317 -18.32 -12.89 24.29
CA ASP A 317 -18.86 -13.84 25.25
C ASP A 317 -17.88 -15.01 25.43
N ARG A 318 -17.32 -15.12 26.64
CA ARG A 318 -16.36 -16.16 27.01
C ARG A 318 -16.86 -17.60 26.77
N THR A 319 -18.16 -17.82 26.73
CA THR A 319 -18.75 -19.16 26.49
C THR A 319 -18.85 -19.52 25.01
N ARG A 320 -18.63 -18.55 24.12
CA ARG A 320 -18.76 -18.68 22.67
C ARG A 320 -17.45 -18.45 21.93
N LEU A 321 -16.35 -18.22 22.66
CA LEU A 321 -15.03 -18.04 22.08
C LEU A 321 -14.60 -19.31 21.34
N THR A 322 -13.96 -19.12 20.21
CA THR A 322 -13.37 -20.17 19.37
C THR A 322 -11.88 -19.88 19.19
N ASP A 323 -11.11 -20.85 18.68
CA ASP A 323 -9.69 -20.62 18.37
C ASP A 323 -9.46 -19.47 17.39
N ALA A 324 -10.45 -19.14 16.55
CA ALA A 324 -10.38 -18.02 15.61
C ALA A 324 -10.40 -16.65 16.33
N ASP A 325 -10.93 -16.58 17.54
CA ASP A 325 -10.98 -15.35 18.36
C ASP A 325 -9.68 -15.11 19.16
N ARG A 326 -8.72 -16.04 19.09
CA ARG A 326 -7.45 -15.94 19.80
C ARG A 326 -6.55 -14.91 19.14
N MET A 327 -5.95 -14.04 19.94
CA MET A 327 -5.11 -12.96 19.48
C MET A 327 -3.78 -12.89 20.26
N ASP A 328 -2.74 -12.42 19.58
CA ASP A 328 -1.44 -12.09 20.18
C ASP A 328 -1.26 -10.58 20.16
N LEU A 329 -1.31 -9.95 21.33
CA LEU A 329 -1.09 -8.52 21.53
C LEU A 329 0.34 -8.24 22.04
N SER A 330 1.24 -9.23 22.08
CA SER A 330 2.57 -9.08 22.69
C SER A 330 3.44 -8.03 22.01
N GLY A 331 3.98 -7.08 22.79
CA GLY A 331 4.87 -6.01 22.30
C GLY A 331 4.16 -4.82 21.66
N PHE A 332 2.83 -4.82 21.58
CA PHE A 332 2.05 -3.70 21.06
C PHE A 332 1.87 -2.62 22.15
N THR A 333 1.77 -1.34 21.81
CA THR A 333 1.29 -0.30 22.75
C THR A 333 -0.24 -0.24 22.77
N GLY A 334 -0.87 -0.55 21.63
CA GLY A 334 -2.30 -0.66 21.44
C GLY A 334 -2.63 -1.41 20.14
N ALA A 335 -3.89 -1.80 19.97
CA ALA A 335 -4.44 -2.43 18.78
C ALA A 335 -5.86 -1.93 18.53
N THR A 336 -6.38 -2.08 17.31
CA THR A 336 -7.81 -1.91 17.01
C THR A 336 -8.38 -3.28 16.71
N ILE A 337 -9.43 -3.64 17.43
CA ILE A 337 -10.08 -4.95 17.37
C ILE A 337 -11.46 -4.76 16.76
N SER A 338 -11.73 -5.38 15.63
CA SER A 338 -13.07 -5.38 15.04
C SER A 338 -13.89 -6.48 15.69
N VAL A 339 -15.11 -6.18 16.11
CA VAL A 339 -16.03 -7.18 16.69
C VAL A 339 -17.14 -7.41 15.68
N ALA A 340 -17.19 -8.60 15.08
CA ALA A 340 -18.12 -8.96 14.02
C ALA A 340 -19.02 -10.12 14.46
N SER A 341 -20.08 -9.81 15.21
CA SER A 341 -21.04 -10.82 15.63
C SER A 341 -22.02 -11.19 14.51
N PRO A 342 -22.40 -12.47 14.35
CA PRO A 342 -23.37 -12.90 13.35
C PRO A 342 -24.68 -12.10 13.47
N GLY A 343 -25.12 -11.49 12.36
CA GLY A 343 -26.35 -10.70 12.30
C GLY A 343 -26.25 -9.29 12.89
N ARG A 344 -25.05 -8.79 13.17
CA ARG A 344 -24.83 -7.40 13.65
C ARG A 344 -23.80 -6.69 12.77
N GLU A 345 -23.93 -5.37 12.69
CA GLU A 345 -22.93 -4.53 12.04
C GLU A 345 -21.62 -4.61 12.84
N PRO A 346 -20.47 -4.87 12.19
CA PRO A 346 -19.19 -4.92 12.87
C PRO A 346 -18.83 -3.53 13.41
N PHE A 347 -18.13 -3.50 14.54
CA PHE A 347 -17.61 -2.26 15.13
C PHE A 347 -16.16 -2.40 15.54
N ASP A 348 -15.43 -1.29 15.55
CA ASP A 348 -14.01 -1.26 15.92
C ASP A 348 -13.81 -0.81 17.37
N LEU A 349 -12.93 -1.51 18.07
CA LEU A 349 -12.64 -1.36 19.49
C LEU A 349 -11.14 -1.08 19.67
N PRO A 350 -10.74 0.17 19.94
CA PRO A 350 -9.37 0.46 20.27
C PRO A 350 -9.05 -0.13 21.66
N VAL A 351 -7.98 -0.91 21.74
CA VAL A 351 -7.41 -1.40 22.99
C VAL A 351 -6.02 -0.85 23.17
N GLN A 352 -5.73 -0.37 24.38
CA GLN A 352 -4.41 0.14 24.73
C GLN A 352 -3.99 -0.46 26.06
N TYR A 353 -2.75 -0.96 26.13
CA TYR A 353 -2.26 -1.54 27.37
C TYR A 353 -1.98 -0.47 28.43
N SER A 354 -1.22 0.54 28.02
CA SER A 354 -0.92 1.74 28.79
C SER A 354 -0.45 2.84 27.84
N PRO A 355 -0.54 4.13 28.21
CA PRO A 355 0.01 5.23 27.42
C PRO A 355 1.50 5.08 27.12
N THR A 356 2.27 4.46 28.01
CA THR A 356 3.74 4.40 27.93
C THR A 356 4.27 2.98 27.85
N ALA A 357 3.49 1.96 28.21
CA ALA A 357 3.94 0.57 28.22
C ALA A 357 3.39 -0.24 27.04
N ARG A 358 4.17 -1.23 26.63
CA ARG A 358 3.76 -2.26 25.66
C ARG A 358 3.16 -3.45 26.39
N PHE A 359 2.17 -4.09 25.77
CA PHE A 359 1.68 -5.40 26.16
C PHE A 359 2.87 -6.36 26.38
N PRO A 360 2.87 -7.13 27.48
CA PRO A 360 3.96 -8.05 27.80
C PRO A 360 4.05 -9.19 26.78
N SER A 361 5.18 -9.91 26.75
CA SER A 361 5.39 -11.07 25.88
C SER A 361 4.41 -12.23 26.12
N SER A 362 3.70 -12.21 27.24
CA SER A 362 2.67 -13.18 27.61
C SER A 362 1.26 -12.77 27.18
N ALA A 363 1.08 -11.64 26.47
CA ALA A 363 -0.24 -11.12 26.05
C ALA A 363 -0.83 -11.88 24.85
N ARG A 364 -0.99 -13.19 25.01
CA ARG A 364 -1.57 -14.13 24.03
C ARG A 364 -2.81 -14.78 24.62
N GLY A 365 -3.96 -14.61 23.97
CA GLY A 365 -5.21 -15.19 24.45
C GLY A 365 -6.43 -14.48 23.88
N PHE A 366 -7.43 -14.23 24.71
CA PHE A 366 -8.76 -13.80 24.26
C PHE A 366 -9.22 -12.51 24.92
N LEU A 367 -9.83 -11.64 24.11
CA LEU A 367 -10.58 -10.50 24.60
C LEU A 367 -11.98 -10.97 24.99
N TYR A 368 -12.48 -10.57 26.15
CA TYR A 368 -13.80 -10.99 26.60
C TYR A 368 -14.48 -9.91 27.43
N TRP A 369 -15.80 -9.99 27.48
CA TRP A 369 -16.64 -9.14 28.30
C TRP A 369 -16.81 -9.74 29.69
N HIS A 370 -16.40 -9.00 30.72
CA HIS A 370 -16.59 -9.37 32.11
C HIS A 370 -17.67 -8.48 32.72
N ALA A 371 -18.78 -9.06 33.14
CA ALA A 371 -19.81 -8.38 33.91
C ALA A 371 -19.73 -8.85 35.37
N SER A 372 -19.62 -7.90 36.31
CA SER A 372 -19.76 -8.22 37.73
C SER A 372 -21.17 -8.72 38.02
N GLN A 373 -21.30 -9.70 38.91
CA GLN A 373 -22.60 -10.23 39.31
C GLN A 373 -23.38 -9.23 40.17
N GLU A 374 -22.67 -8.37 40.90
CA GLU A 374 -23.24 -7.39 41.83
C GLU A 374 -23.63 -6.08 41.12
N ASP A 375 -22.82 -5.64 40.13
CA ASP A 375 -23.06 -4.40 39.42
C ASP A 375 -22.85 -4.56 37.90
N ARG A 376 -23.97 -4.50 37.16
CA ARG A 376 -23.96 -4.58 35.69
C ARG A 376 -23.32 -3.35 35.04
N TYR A 377 -23.19 -2.23 35.74
CA TYR A 377 -22.56 -1.01 35.23
C TYR A 377 -21.03 -1.05 35.36
N GLU A 378 -20.49 -1.95 36.20
CA GLU A 378 -19.04 -2.25 36.28
C GLU A 378 -18.61 -3.31 35.26
N ALA A 379 -19.28 -3.32 34.11
CA ALA A 379 -18.90 -4.15 33.00
C ALA A 379 -17.57 -3.67 32.38
N GLU A 380 -16.64 -4.60 32.19
CA GLU A 380 -15.31 -4.31 31.69
C GLU A 380 -14.92 -5.28 30.56
N LEU A 381 -14.25 -4.72 29.56
CA LEU A 381 -13.53 -5.50 28.57
C LEU A 381 -12.19 -5.93 29.17
N ARG A 382 -11.90 -7.23 29.18
CA ARG A 382 -10.64 -7.77 29.71
C ARG A 382 -9.93 -8.60 28.67
N PHE A 383 -8.65 -8.84 28.91
CA PHE A 383 -7.83 -9.73 28.11
C PHE A 383 -7.37 -10.90 28.97
N ARG A 384 -7.67 -12.13 28.58
CA ARG A 384 -7.25 -13.34 29.28
C ARG A 384 -6.14 -14.04 28.52
N CYS A 385 -4.99 -14.21 29.17
CA CYS A 385 -3.85 -14.94 28.64
C CYS A 385 -4.05 -16.45 28.81
N VAL A 386 -4.27 -17.16 27.70
CA VAL A 386 -4.49 -18.62 27.66
C VAL A 386 -4.28 -19.16 26.25
N GLU A 387 -3.88 -20.43 26.15
CA GLU A 387 -3.54 -21.08 24.88
C GLU A 387 -4.76 -21.48 24.04
N SER A 388 -5.86 -21.90 24.68
CA SER A 388 -7.06 -22.40 24.01
C SER A 388 -8.33 -21.99 24.78
N PRO A 389 -9.50 -21.94 24.13
CA PRO A 389 -10.75 -21.55 24.78
C PRO A 389 -11.23 -22.57 25.82
N GLU A 390 -10.91 -23.86 25.68
CA GLU A 390 -11.25 -24.92 26.66
C GLU A 390 -10.55 -24.68 28.00
N ARG A 391 -9.36 -24.09 27.97
CA ARG A 391 -8.57 -23.73 29.15
C ARG A 391 -8.90 -22.35 29.69
N PHE A 392 -9.92 -21.66 29.17
CA PHE A 392 -10.21 -20.27 29.52
C PHE A 392 -10.37 -20.06 31.04
N ALA A 393 -10.97 -21.01 31.76
CA ALA A 393 -11.11 -20.94 33.22
C ALA A 393 -9.76 -20.95 33.97
N GLN A 394 -8.75 -21.63 33.41
CA GLN A 394 -7.40 -21.77 33.97
C GLN A 394 -6.47 -20.59 33.58
N GLY A 395 -6.86 -19.85 32.54
CA GLY A 395 -6.15 -18.66 32.08
C GLY A 395 -6.10 -17.55 33.13
N ARG A 396 -5.10 -16.68 33.02
CA ARG A 396 -4.96 -15.51 33.88
C ARG A 396 -5.33 -14.26 33.10
N ASP A 397 -6.06 -13.35 33.74
CA ASP A 397 -6.27 -12.04 33.13
C ASP A 397 -4.92 -11.33 33.03
N LEU A 398 -4.69 -10.66 31.90
CA LEU A 398 -3.59 -9.74 31.72
C LEU A 398 -3.65 -8.70 32.83
N LEU A 399 -2.53 -8.38 33.47
CA LEU A 399 -2.48 -7.42 34.57
C LEU A 399 -2.15 -6.01 34.05
N THR A 400 -2.61 -4.99 34.74
CA THR A 400 -2.25 -3.60 34.44
C THR A 400 -0.79 -3.33 34.91
N PRO A 401 0.05 -2.60 34.15
CA PRO A 401 1.42 -2.30 34.57
C PRO A 401 1.50 -1.66 35.96
N GLY A 402 2.27 -2.26 36.87
CA GLY A 402 2.49 -1.74 38.22
C GLY A 402 1.29 -1.87 39.17
N LEU A 403 0.16 -2.41 38.70
CA LEU A 403 -1.03 -2.62 39.51
C LEU A 403 -1.35 -4.12 39.50
N TYR A 404 -1.51 -4.74 40.66
CA TYR A 404 -1.89 -6.15 40.79
C TYR A 404 -3.37 -6.42 40.43
N GLN A 405 -3.93 -5.63 39.51
CA GLN A 405 -5.30 -5.72 39.05
C GLN A 405 -5.36 -6.15 37.58
N PRO A 406 -6.41 -6.88 37.17
CA PRO A 406 -6.66 -7.16 35.76
C PRO A 406 -6.66 -5.87 34.93
N TRP A 407 -5.98 -5.90 33.80
CA TRP A 407 -6.12 -4.93 32.73
C TRP A 407 -7.56 -4.97 32.23
N SER A 408 -8.18 -3.81 32.20
CA SER A 408 -9.57 -3.68 31.78
C SER A 408 -9.83 -2.35 31.10
N ASN A 409 -10.74 -2.36 30.10
CA ASN A 409 -11.36 -1.14 29.58
C ASN A 409 -12.81 -1.12 30.04
N ARG A 410 -13.11 -0.24 30.99
CA ARG A 410 -14.47 -0.09 31.51
C ARG A 410 -15.40 0.44 30.43
N LEU A 411 -16.64 -0.05 30.42
CA LEU A 411 -17.68 0.39 29.48
C LEU A 411 -17.83 1.92 29.46
N ARG A 412 -17.78 2.56 30.63
CA ARG A 412 -17.82 4.03 30.75
C ARG A 412 -16.69 4.74 30.01
N SER A 413 -15.50 4.15 30.00
CA SER A 413 -14.32 4.71 29.32
C SER A 413 -14.44 4.53 27.82
N LEU A 414 -14.91 3.36 27.38
CA LEU A 414 -15.18 3.08 25.97
C LEU A 414 -16.25 4.01 25.41
N ALA A 415 -17.35 4.22 26.14
CA ALA A 415 -18.42 5.14 25.77
C ALA A 415 -17.97 6.60 25.69
N ARG A 416 -17.03 7.02 26.56
CA ARG A 416 -16.45 8.38 26.54
C ARG A 416 -15.44 8.59 25.42
N GLN A 417 -14.77 7.54 24.97
CA GLN A 417 -13.77 7.61 23.91
C GLN A 417 -14.38 7.71 22.51
N SER A 418 -15.70 7.56 22.36
CA SER A 418 -16.35 7.41 21.06
C SER A 418 -17.38 8.50 20.74
N ALA A 419 -17.13 9.22 19.64
CA ALA A 419 -18.16 9.70 18.71
C ALA A 419 -18.80 8.46 17.98
N PRO A 420 -19.80 8.57 17.08
CA PRO A 420 -20.98 7.67 16.93
C PRO A 420 -20.82 6.14 16.74
N SER A 421 -19.63 5.55 16.79
CA SER A 421 -19.35 4.13 16.50
C SER A 421 -19.62 3.12 17.64
N SER A 422 -20.02 3.53 18.85
CA SER A 422 -20.15 2.65 20.04
C SER A 422 -21.57 2.29 20.46
N ALA A 423 -22.60 2.87 19.83
CA ALA A 423 -24.00 2.50 20.07
C ALA A 423 -24.30 0.98 19.95
N PRO A 424 -23.67 0.21 19.04
CA PRO A 424 -23.93 -1.23 18.91
C PRO A 424 -23.49 -2.05 20.14
N LEU A 425 -22.49 -1.57 20.88
CA LEU A 425 -21.91 -2.28 22.03
C LEU A 425 -22.91 -2.36 23.20
N LEU A 426 -23.66 -1.28 23.45
CA LEU A 426 -24.75 -1.24 24.44
C LEU A 426 -25.95 -2.10 24.03
N ALA A 427 -26.30 -2.11 22.74
CA ALA A 427 -27.38 -2.95 22.22
C ALA A 427 -27.07 -4.45 22.33
N SER A 428 -25.78 -4.82 22.31
CA SER A 428 -25.35 -6.21 22.37
C SER A 428 -25.72 -6.92 23.68
N GLN A 429 -25.77 -6.17 24.78
CA GLN A 429 -26.08 -6.62 26.15
C GLN A 429 -27.57 -6.93 26.34
N ALA A 430 -28.44 -6.09 25.76
CA ALA A 430 -29.89 -6.18 25.99
C ALA A 430 -30.47 -7.53 25.52
N SER A 431 -30.01 -8.03 24.36
CA SER A 431 -30.53 -9.29 23.79
C SER A 431 -30.10 -10.56 24.54
N GLY A 432 -29.03 -10.54 25.34
CA GLY A 432 -28.56 -11.71 26.08
C GLY A 432 -29.33 -12.02 27.36
N SER A 433 -30.21 -11.11 27.80
CA SER A 433 -30.82 -11.13 29.14
C SER A 433 -32.28 -11.60 29.20
N HIS A 434 -32.92 -11.93 28.07
CA HIS A 434 -34.34 -12.36 28.04
C HIS A 434 -34.59 -13.87 28.17
N GLY A 435 -33.58 -14.68 28.53
CA GLY A 435 -33.70 -16.15 28.52
C GLY A 435 -34.00 -16.86 29.85
N ARG A 436 -34.11 -16.18 30.99
CA ARG A 436 -34.39 -16.85 32.29
C ARG A 436 -35.16 -15.94 33.25
N LEU A 437 -36.49 -15.93 33.13
CA LEU A 437 -37.44 -15.58 34.20
C LEU A 437 -38.84 -15.98 33.71
N CYS A 438 -39.08 -17.28 33.64
CA CYS A 438 -40.40 -17.94 33.60
C CYS A 438 -40.19 -19.43 33.84
N ARG A 439 -39.99 -19.81 35.11
CA ARG A 439 -40.49 -21.02 35.75
C ARG A 439 -40.22 -20.94 37.24
#